data_AF-A0A444WTZ1-F1
#
_entry.id   AF-A0A444WTZ1-F1
#
_cell.length_a   1.000
_cell.length_b   1.000
_cell.length_c   1.000
_cell.angle_alpha   90.00
_cell.angle_beta   90.00
_cell.angle_gamma   90.00
#
_symmetry.space_group_name_H-M   'P 1'
#
loop_
_entity.id
_entity.type
_entity.pdbx_description
1 polymer ?
#
loop_
_entity_poly.entity_id
_entity_poly.type
_entity_poly.pdbx_seq_one_letter_code
_entity_poly.pdbx_strand_id
1 'polypeptide(L)'
;MKGKAVKGHLIWNTRKFSKPSILICIFFFVAGLFGSSILFHSQEDTNEGLRLRRSESRLLRSTTEKTEYNLLRAGESGDNSITLIPFQVLSWMPRALYFPNFASSEQCDSIIEMARERLEPSTVALRKGETRASTEGIRTSSGMFIKANEDETGILDVIEEKIARATKIPRSHFEDFNVLRYEIGQRYASHYDAFNSVEFGLQENPRVATFLLYLTEVPEGGETIFPFENGMNMDGSYNYKDCVGLKVKPRKGDGLLFYSLFLNGSIDPVSILPYPPCDHNFLVDNDACRPLILHLHNN
;
A
#
# COMPACT_ATOMS: atom_id res chain seq x y z
N MET A 1 -17.36 44.42 -62.29
CA MET A 1 -16.44 45.46 -61.76
C MET A 1 -15.69 44.85 -60.59
N LYS A 2 -14.46 44.37 -60.79
CA LYS A 2 -13.18 45.05 -60.50
C LYS A 2 -12.91 45.29 -58.99
N GLY A 3 -11.92 44.54 -58.49
CA GLY A 3 -10.95 44.97 -57.47
C GLY A 3 -11.21 44.44 -56.05
N LYS A 4 -10.21 44.06 -55.25
CA LYS A 4 -8.75 44.02 -55.41
C LYS A 4 -8.21 43.07 -54.34
N ALA A 5 -7.19 42.31 -54.69
CA ALA A 5 -6.32 41.57 -53.77
C ALA A 5 -5.49 42.53 -52.90
N VAL A 6 -5.28 42.18 -51.64
CA VAL A 6 -4.25 42.78 -50.77
C VAL A 6 -3.23 41.70 -50.41
N LYS A 7 -2.00 41.91 -50.86
CA LYS A 7 -0.79 41.14 -50.57
C LYS A 7 -0.31 41.42 -49.15
N GLY A 8 -0.14 40.38 -48.34
CA GLY A 8 0.71 40.42 -47.14
C GLY A 8 2.11 39.90 -47.49
N HIS A 9 3.12 40.76 -47.38
CA HIS A 9 4.51 40.49 -47.71
C HIS A 9 5.19 39.71 -46.57
N LEU A 10 5.69 38.50 -46.85
CA LEU A 10 6.56 37.76 -45.93
C LEU A 10 7.99 38.27 -46.11
N ILE A 11 8.57 38.86 -45.06
CA ILE A 11 9.99 39.26 -45.03
C ILE A 11 10.77 38.11 -44.39
N TRP A 12 11.46 37.32 -45.21
CA TRP A 12 12.42 36.32 -44.75
C TRP A 12 13.80 36.96 -44.72
N ASN A 13 14.35 37.19 -43.53
CA ASN A 13 15.72 37.68 -43.37
C ASN A 13 16.67 36.48 -43.40
N THR A 14 17.46 36.34 -44.47
CA THR A 14 18.50 35.32 -44.60
C THR A 14 19.84 35.90 -44.17
N ARG A 15 20.28 35.60 -42.94
CA ARG A 15 21.70 35.81 -42.56
C ARG A 15 22.49 34.53 -42.86
N LYS A 16 23.32 34.64 -43.90
CA LYS A 16 24.38 33.71 -44.28
C LYS A 16 25.29 33.43 -43.08
N PHE A 17 25.42 32.17 -42.68
CA PHE A 17 26.52 31.71 -41.84
C PHE A 17 27.66 31.19 -42.72
N SER A 18 28.83 31.80 -42.57
CA SER A 18 30.07 31.46 -43.26
C SER A 18 30.60 30.09 -42.86
N LYS A 19 31.13 29.34 -43.84
CA LYS A 19 31.47 27.91 -43.77
C LYS A 19 32.86 27.49 -43.19
N PRO A 20 33.78 28.33 -42.65
CA PRO A 20 35.05 27.78 -42.15
C PRO A 20 35.01 27.34 -40.67
N SER A 21 34.05 27.80 -39.86
CA SER A 21 34.04 27.48 -38.42
C SER A 21 33.46 26.11 -38.07
N ILE A 22 32.76 25.44 -39.00
CA ILE A 22 32.11 24.14 -38.73
C ILE A 22 33.11 22.98 -38.83
N LEU A 23 34.11 23.07 -39.72
CA LEU A 23 35.10 21.99 -39.90
C LEU A 23 36.09 21.89 -38.72
N ILE A 24 36.46 23.03 -38.12
CA ILE A 24 37.38 23.06 -36.98
C ILE A 24 36.76 22.37 -35.76
N CYS A 25 35.45 22.54 -35.54
CA CYS A 25 34.75 21.93 -34.42
C CYS A 25 34.63 20.40 -34.52
N ILE A 26 34.55 19.85 -35.73
CA ILE A 26 34.44 18.39 -35.92
C ILE A 26 35.78 17.70 -35.62
N PHE A 27 36.92 18.35 -35.91
CA PHE A 27 38.23 17.76 -35.69
C PHE A 27 38.58 17.61 -34.19
N PHE A 28 38.20 18.59 -33.36
CA PHE A 28 38.38 18.49 -31.89
C PHE A 28 37.48 17.43 -31.25
N PHE A 29 36.28 17.20 -31.82
CA PHE A 29 35.33 16.23 -31.27
C PHE A 29 35.80 14.78 -31.48
N VAL A 30 36.44 14.48 -32.61
CA VAL A 30 36.95 13.14 -32.92
C VAL A 30 38.28 12.86 -32.20
N ALA A 31 39.16 13.86 -32.05
CA ALA A 31 40.41 13.69 -31.30
C ALA A 31 40.19 13.43 -29.80
N GLY A 32 39.17 14.06 -29.20
CA GLY A 32 38.82 13.83 -27.78
C GLY A 32 38.23 12.44 -27.49
N LEU A 33 37.58 11.83 -28.49
CA LEU A 33 36.96 10.50 -28.36
C LEU A 33 37.98 9.36 -28.38
N PHE A 34 39.16 9.55 -28.98
CA PHE A 34 40.23 8.55 -29.03
C PHE A 34 41.37 8.77 -28.02
N GLY A 35 41.53 9.98 -27.47
CA GLY A 35 42.54 10.26 -26.44
C GLY A 35 42.22 9.70 -25.04
N SER A 36 40.96 9.31 -24.80
CA SER A 36 40.49 8.91 -23.46
C SER A 36 40.66 7.41 -23.17
N SER A 37 41.03 6.60 -24.17
CA SER A 37 41.17 5.14 -24.03
C SER A 37 42.60 4.68 -23.70
N ILE A 38 43.57 5.60 -23.60
CA ILE A 38 45.00 5.27 -23.45
C ILE A 38 45.58 5.68 -22.08
N LEU A 39 44.84 6.41 -21.24
CA LEU A 39 45.36 6.92 -19.95
C LEU A 39 44.81 6.24 -18.68
N PHE A 40 43.95 5.22 -18.80
CA PHE A 40 43.51 4.43 -17.63
C PHE A 40 44.20 3.06 -17.58
N HIS A 41 45.54 3.10 -17.56
CA HIS A 41 46.35 2.00 -17.05
C HIS A 41 47.51 2.56 -16.23
N SER A 42 47.18 3.18 -15.10
CA SER A 42 48.07 3.29 -13.95
C SER A 42 47.35 3.94 -12.77
N GLN A 43 47.64 3.43 -11.58
CA GLN A 43 47.65 4.13 -10.29
C GLN A 43 46.50 3.85 -9.31
N GLU A 44 46.93 3.22 -8.21
CA GLU A 44 46.26 2.89 -6.95
C GLU A 44 45.71 4.10 -6.20
N ASP A 45 44.74 3.80 -5.32
CA ASP A 45 44.36 4.47 -4.07
C ASP A 45 44.17 5.99 -4.06
N THR A 46 42.91 6.42 -3.87
CA THR A 46 42.46 7.23 -2.73
C THR A 46 40.95 7.54 -2.80
N ASN A 47 40.36 7.71 -1.62
CA ASN A 47 38.94 7.81 -1.33
C ASN A 47 38.35 9.21 -1.60
N GLU A 48 37.01 9.29 -1.68
CA GLU A 48 36.11 10.46 -1.75
C GLU A 48 35.79 11.16 -3.09
N GLY A 49 34.48 11.27 -3.39
CA GLY A 49 33.91 12.57 -3.77
C GLY A 49 33.30 12.81 -5.17
N LEU A 50 32.06 12.34 -5.38
CA LEU A 50 30.93 13.09 -6.01
C LEU A 50 31.01 13.62 -7.49
N ARG A 51 30.35 12.93 -8.45
CA ARG A 51 29.02 13.29 -9.05
C ARG A 51 28.75 12.74 -10.49
N LEU A 52 27.63 12.03 -10.56
CA LEU A 52 26.58 11.91 -11.59
C LEU A 52 26.94 11.78 -13.09
N ARG A 53 26.71 10.57 -13.64
CA ARG A 53 26.29 10.35 -15.03
C ARG A 53 25.00 9.52 -15.07
N ARG A 54 24.07 9.97 -15.91
CA ARG A 54 22.63 9.70 -15.93
C ARG A 54 22.26 8.31 -16.49
N SER A 55 21.68 7.50 -15.61
CA SER A 55 20.57 6.52 -15.76
C SER A 55 20.48 5.64 -17.01
N GLU A 56 21.24 4.55 -17.01
CA GLU A 56 20.78 3.26 -17.52
C GLU A 56 20.63 2.32 -16.32
N SER A 57 19.51 1.62 -16.24
CA SER A 57 19.14 0.73 -15.14
C SER A 57 20.20 -0.36 -14.96
N ARG A 58 21.08 -0.19 -13.96
CA ARG A 58 22.05 -1.19 -13.53
C ARG A 58 21.29 -2.34 -12.87
N LEU A 59 21.01 -3.39 -13.65
CA LEU A 59 20.65 -4.68 -13.10
C LEU A 59 21.88 -5.22 -12.36
N LEU A 60 21.87 -5.12 -11.03
CA LEU A 60 22.94 -5.69 -10.20
C LEU A 60 22.86 -7.21 -10.32
N ARG A 61 23.87 -7.81 -10.94
CA ARG A 61 24.06 -9.25 -11.02
C ARG A 61 24.24 -9.77 -9.60
N SER A 62 23.23 -10.47 -9.09
CA SER A 62 23.25 -11.18 -7.81
C SER A 62 24.45 -12.12 -7.74
N THR A 63 25.48 -11.73 -7.02
CA THR A 63 26.40 -12.67 -6.39
C THR A 63 25.70 -13.15 -5.12
N THR A 64 25.46 -14.44 -5.03
CA THR A 64 25.11 -15.13 -3.78
C THR A 64 26.30 -15.08 -2.81
N GLU A 65 26.65 -13.88 -2.37
CA GLU A 65 27.48 -13.67 -1.19
C GLU A 65 26.54 -13.66 0.01
N LYS A 66 26.81 -14.51 1.00
CA LYS A 66 26.20 -14.37 2.32
C LYS A 66 26.71 -13.04 2.88
N THR A 67 25.97 -11.97 2.64
CA THR A 67 26.28 -10.65 3.18
C THR A 67 26.18 -10.73 4.70
N GLU A 68 27.32 -10.84 5.38
CA GLU A 68 27.40 -10.69 6.82
C GLU A 68 27.11 -9.21 7.12
N TYR A 69 25.92 -8.93 7.64
CA TYR A 69 25.51 -7.57 7.96
C TYR A 69 26.21 -7.12 9.24
N ASN A 70 27.00 -6.05 9.15
CA ASN A 70 27.51 -5.36 10.33
C ASN A 70 26.36 -4.60 11.00
N LEU A 71 25.74 -5.22 12.01
CA LEU A 71 24.65 -4.60 12.76
C LEU A 71 25.19 -3.42 13.58
N LEU A 72 24.47 -2.30 13.55
CA LEU A 72 24.69 -1.26 14.55
C LEU A 72 24.36 -1.82 15.94
N ARG A 73 25.09 -1.37 16.95
CA ARG A 73 24.71 -1.66 18.33
C ARG A 73 23.33 -1.08 18.58
N ALA A 74 22.41 -1.89 19.09
CA ALA A 74 21.10 -1.41 19.51
C ALA A 74 21.27 -0.25 20.50
N GLY A 75 20.42 0.78 20.38
CA GLY A 75 20.38 1.91 21.31
C GLY A 75 19.76 1.50 22.66
N GLU A 76 19.28 2.47 23.44
CA GLU A 76 18.41 2.16 24.60
C GLU A 76 17.14 1.41 24.18
N SER A 77 16.69 1.63 22.94
CA SER A 77 15.61 0.91 22.27
C SER A 77 16.02 0.52 20.84
N GLY A 78 15.25 -0.39 20.23
CA GLY A 78 15.43 -0.85 18.85
C GLY A 78 15.93 -2.29 18.74
N ASP A 79 16.08 -2.74 17.49
CA ASP A 79 16.37 -4.14 17.18
C ASP A 79 17.84 -4.48 17.36
N ASN A 80 18.10 -5.63 17.97
CA ASN A 80 19.45 -6.22 18.09
C ASN A 80 19.76 -7.22 16.96
N SER A 81 18.81 -7.46 16.06
CA SER A 81 18.88 -8.45 14.99
C SER A 81 18.10 -7.97 13.76
N ILE A 82 18.43 -8.52 12.59
CA ILE A 82 17.71 -8.21 11.35
C ILE A 82 16.47 -9.08 11.25
N THR A 83 15.33 -8.43 10.99
CA THR A 83 14.08 -9.08 10.62
C THR A 83 13.78 -8.76 9.17
N LEU A 84 13.55 -9.80 8.35
CA LEU A 84 13.13 -9.64 6.96
C LEU A 84 11.61 -9.80 6.86
N ILE A 85 10.94 -8.77 6.36
CA ILE A 85 9.50 -8.77 6.10
C ILE A 85 9.31 -8.54 4.59
N PRO A 86 9.11 -9.60 3.79
CA PRO A 86 8.88 -9.45 2.37
C PRO A 86 7.53 -8.75 2.12
N PHE A 87 7.48 -7.88 1.12
CA PHE A 87 6.25 -7.22 0.70
C PHE A 87 6.26 -6.89 -0.79
N GLN A 88 5.07 -6.67 -1.33
CA GLN A 88 4.82 -6.19 -2.69
C GLN A 88 3.99 -4.91 -2.62
N VAL A 89 4.37 -3.89 -3.38
CA VAL A 89 3.51 -2.71 -3.58
C VAL A 89 2.42 -3.11 -4.57
N LEU A 90 1.16 -3.03 -4.13
CA LEU A 90 0.00 -3.28 -5.00
C LEU A 90 -0.48 -2.00 -5.68
N SER A 91 -0.55 -0.90 -4.93
CA SER A 91 -0.95 0.41 -5.46
C SER A 91 -0.29 1.54 -4.69
N TRP A 92 -0.13 2.67 -5.37
CA TRP A 92 0.27 3.95 -4.78
C TRP A 92 -0.92 4.86 -4.49
N MET A 93 -2.09 4.57 -5.07
CA MET A 93 -3.32 5.35 -4.93
C MET A 93 -4.54 4.39 -4.93
N PRO A 94 -5.06 3.99 -3.76
CA PRO A 94 -4.52 4.25 -2.43
C PRO A 94 -3.19 3.52 -2.22
N ARG A 95 -2.38 3.96 -1.27
CA ARG A 95 -1.16 3.21 -0.90
C ARG A 95 -1.57 1.87 -0.30
N ALA A 96 -1.29 0.78 -1.02
CA ALA A 96 -1.62 -0.58 -0.64
C ALA A 96 -0.41 -1.51 -0.83
N LEU A 97 -0.10 -2.29 0.21
CA LEU A 97 1.06 -3.16 0.31
C LEU A 97 0.60 -4.56 0.73
N TYR A 98 1.06 -5.58 0.01
CA TYR A 98 0.78 -6.98 0.29
C TYR A 98 1.98 -7.67 0.92
N PHE A 99 1.72 -8.48 1.94
CA PHE A 99 2.71 -9.18 2.74
C PHE A 99 2.47 -10.69 2.68
N PRO A 100 3.17 -11.44 1.82
CA PRO A 100 2.99 -12.89 1.72
C PRO A 100 3.52 -13.61 2.98
N ASN A 101 2.80 -14.61 3.46
CA ASN A 101 3.15 -15.43 4.63
C ASN A 101 3.53 -14.57 5.85
N PHE A 102 2.72 -13.55 6.14
CA PHE A 102 2.94 -12.66 7.26
C PHE A 102 2.75 -13.36 8.61
N ALA A 103 1.81 -14.30 8.71
CA ALA A 103 1.68 -15.22 9.83
C ALA A 103 1.72 -16.68 9.33
N SER A 104 2.14 -17.61 10.18
CA SER A 104 2.08 -19.04 9.86
C SER A 104 0.64 -19.55 9.94
N SER A 105 0.36 -20.69 9.30
CA SER A 105 -0.96 -21.33 9.38
C SER A 105 -1.35 -21.61 10.82
N GLU A 106 -0.41 -22.08 11.64
CA GLU A 106 -0.61 -22.42 13.05
C GLU A 106 -0.94 -21.19 13.88
N GLN A 107 -0.29 -20.05 13.60
CA GLN A 107 -0.62 -18.78 14.24
C GLN A 107 -2.05 -18.36 13.89
N CYS A 108 -2.44 -18.46 12.62
CA CYS A 108 -3.81 -18.17 12.18
C CYS A 108 -4.84 -19.07 12.87
N ASP A 109 -4.58 -20.38 12.93
CA ASP A 109 -5.49 -21.35 13.58
C ASP A 109 -5.65 -21.04 15.07
N SER A 110 -4.56 -20.74 15.77
CA SER A 110 -4.62 -20.39 17.19
C SER A 110 -5.46 -19.14 17.44
N ILE A 111 -5.35 -18.12 16.57
CA ILE A 111 -6.16 -16.89 16.67
C ILE A 111 -7.64 -17.20 16.44
N ILE A 112 -7.94 -18.08 15.46
CA ILE A 112 -9.32 -18.50 15.18
C ILE A 112 -9.92 -19.23 16.38
N GLU A 113 -9.17 -20.13 17.02
CA GLU A 113 -9.62 -20.85 18.22
C GLU A 113 -9.87 -19.90 19.38
N MET A 114 -8.95 -18.97 19.66
CA MET A 114 -9.12 -17.95 20.70
C MET A 114 -10.39 -17.12 20.50
N ALA A 115 -10.70 -16.77 19.25
CA ALA A 115 -11.86 -15.96 18.94
C ALA A 115 -13.19 -16.74 18.97
N ARG A 116 -13.17 -18.05 18.70
CA ARG A 116 -14.38 -18.85 18.39
C ARG A 116 -15.47 -18.73 19.45
N GLU A 117 -15.10 -18.75 20.73
CA GLU A 117 -16.05 -18.74 21.85
C GLU A 117 -16.60 -17.34 22.19
N ARG A 118 -15.98 -16.27 21.67
CA ARG A 118 -16.28 -14.88 22.01
C ARG A 118 -16.88 -14.07 20.85
N LEU A 119 -17.14 -14.70 19.70
CA LEU A 119 -17.70 -14.03 18.52
C LEU A 119 -19.17 -13.65 18.74
N GLU A 120 -19.46 -12.35 18.67
CA GLU A 120 -20.81 -11.79 18.76
C GLU A 120 -21.18 -11.05 17.47
N PRO A 121 -22.48 -10.85 17.16
CA PRO A 121 -22.88 -10.04 16.01
C PRO A 121 -22.21 -8.66 16.02
N SER A 122 -21.54 -8.31 14.92
CA SER A 122 -20.80 -7.05 14.83
C SER A 122 -21.73 -5.84 14.82
N THR A 123 -21.31 -4.76 15.45
CA THR A 123 -22.01 -3.47 15.39
C THR A 123 -21.24 -2.47 14.53
N VAL A 124 -21.92 -1.40 14.10
CA VAL A 124 -21.32 -0.26 13.41
C VAL A 124 -21.33 0.97 14.31
N ALA A 125 -20.37 1.87 14.11
CA ALA A 125 -20.38 3.17 14.78
C ALA A 125 -21.60 3.98 14.32
N LEU A 126 -22.41 4.45 15.27
CA LEU A 126 -23.62 5.22 14.97
C LEU A 126 -23.26 6.68 14.71
N ARG A 127 -23.76 7.25 13.62
CA ARG A 127 -23.72 8.71 13.39
C ARG A 127 -24.70 9.41 14.33
N LYS A 128 -24.55 10.73 14.48
CA LYS A 128 -25.45 11.54 15.30
C LYS A 128 -26.91 11.40 14.82
N GLY A 129 -27.75 10.78 15.64
CA GLY A 129 -29.17 10.56 15.35
C GLY A 129 -29.52 9.18 14.78
N GLU A 130 -28.52 8.33 14.50
CA GLU A 130 -28.74 6.94 14.12
C GLU A 130 -28.98 6.05 15.35
N THR A 131 -29.76 4.99 15.14
CA THR A 131 -30.01 3.93 16.11
C THR A 131 -29.47 2.60 15.59
N ARG A 132 -29.32 1.61 16.48
CA ARG A 132 -28.89 0.25 16.08
C ARG A 132 -29.82 -0.35 15.00
N ALA A 133 -31.12 -0.08 15.08
CA ALA A 133 -32.11 -0.55 14.10
C ALA A 133 -31.93 0.11 12.72
N SER A 134 -31.59 1.41 12.67
CA SER A 134 -31.36 2.09 11.39
C SER A 134 -30.08 1.65 10.67
N THR A 135 -29.20 0.92 11.36
CA THR A 135 -27.94 0.40 10.81
C THR A 135 -27.96 -1.11 10.55
N GLU A 136 -29.12 -1.74 10.70
CA GLU A 136 -29.28 -3.18 10.50
C GLU A 136 -28.97 -3.58 9.05
N GLY A 137 -28.22 -4.66 8.85
CA GLY A 137 -27.80 -5.14 7.53
C GLY A 137 -26.58 -4.43 6.92
N ILE A 138 -26.09 -3.34 7.51
CA ILE A 138 -24.85 -2.66 7.08
C ILE A 138 -23.63 -3.54 7.33
N ARG A 139 -23.55 -4.16 8.50
CA ARG A 139 -22.52 -5.13 8.86
C ARG A 139 -23.22 -6.37 9.38
N THR A 140 -23.00 -7.49 8.71
CA THR A 140 -23.65 -8.76 9.06
C THR A 140 -22.67 -9.83 9.54
N SER A 141 -21.38 -9.49 9.68
CA SER A 141 -20.37 -10.36 10.29
C SER A 141 -20.61 -10.59 11.78
N SER A 142 -20.03 -11.64 12.34
CA SER A 142 -19.69 -11.68 13.76
C SER A 142 -18.26 -11.21 13.99
N GLY A 143 -17.98 -10.67 15.17
CA GLY A 143 -16.65 -10.15 15.49
C GLY A 143 -16.40 -10.06 16.98
N MET A 144 -15.13 -9.89 17.34
CA MET A 144 -14.71 -9.73 18.73
C MET A 144 -13.39 -8.95 18.82
N PHE A 145 -13.20 -8.21 19.90
CA PHE A 145 -11.95 -7.47 20.17
C PHE A 145 -11.06 -8.20 21.18
N ILE A 146 -9.80 -8.45 20.80
CA ILE A 146 -8.79 -9.13 21.63
C ILE A 146 -7.53 -8.26 21.70
N LYS A 147 -6.99 -8.10 22.90
CA LYS A 147 -5.71 -7.43 23.13
C LYS A 147 -4.57 -8.43 23.03
N ALA A 148 -3.40 -7.97 22.59
CA ALA A 148 -2.22 -8.82 22.58
C ALA A 148 -1.86 -9.40 23.96
N ASN A 149 -2.13 -8.67 25.04
CA ASN A 149 -1.87 -9.14 26.41
C ASN A 149 -2.94 -10.11 26.97
N GLU A 150 -4.07 -10.31 26.28
CA GLU A 150 -5.06 -11.34 26.62
C GLU A 150 -4.66 -12.71 26.03
N ASP A 151 -3.74 -12.74 25.07
CA ASP A 151 -3.22 -13.97 24.45
C ASP A 151 -2.04 -14.53 25.24
N GLU A 152 -2.29 -15.55 26.05
CA GLU A 152 -1.28 -16.25 26.84
C GLU A 152 -0.19 -16.94 25.99
N THR A 153 -0.46 -17.22 24.71
CA THR A 153 0.50 -17.85 23.81
C THR A 153 1.55 -16.87 23.27
N GLY A 154 1.28 -15.56 23.36
CA GLY A 154 2.15 -14.50 22.84
C GLY A 154 2.15 -14.35 21.31
N ILE A 155 1.26 -15.05 20.59
CA ILE A 155 1.15 -14.98 19.13
C ILE A 155 0.76 -13.57 18.68
N LEU A 156 -0.22 -12.96 19.35
CA LEU A 156 -0.67 -11.60 19.03
C LEU A 156 0.41 -10.55 19.26
N ASP A 157 1.21 -10.68 20.33
CA ASP A 157 2.35 -9.78 20.61
C ASP A 157 3.40 -9.84 19.49
N VAL A 158 3.74 -11.05 19.03
CA VAL A 158 4.65 -11.25 17.87
C VAL A 158 4.08 -10.63 16.60
N ILE A 159 2.77 -10.75 16.37
CA ILE A 159 2.11 -10.17 15.20
C ILE A 159 2.10 -8.63 15.28
N GLU A 160 1.76 -8.03 16.43
CA GLU A 160 1.83 -6.58 16.61
C GLU A 160 3.25 -6.05 16.38
N GLU A 161 4.26 -6.72 16.94
CA GLU A 161 5.66 -6.33 16.78
C GLU A 161 6.08 -6.38 15.30
N LYS A 162 5.62 -7.40 14.56
CA LYS A 162 5.85 -7.51 13.11
C LYS A 162 5.10 -6.42 12.33
N ILE A 163 3.87 -6.07 12.72
CA ILE A 163 3.09 -4.99 12.10
C ILE A 163 3.75 -3.63 12.37
N ALA A 164 4.26 -3.39 13.59
CA ALA A 164 5.00 -2.18 13.92
C ALA A 164 6.25 -2.02 13.05
N ARG A 165 6.99 -3.10 12.82
CA ARG A 165 8.12 -3.11 11.89
C ARG A 165 7.69 -2.88 10.44
N ALA A 166 6.58 -3.46 10.00
CA ALA A 166 6.09 -3.30 8.63
C ALA A 166 5.62 -1.87 8.35
N THR A 167 4.90 -1.27 9.31
CA THR A 167 4.24 0.04 9.17
C THR A 167 5.13 1.22 9.58
N LYS A 168 6.15 0.96 10.41
CA LYS A 168 6.95 1.97 11.12
C LYS A 168 6.12 2.81 12.10
N ILE A 169 5.02 2.27 12.59
CA ILE A 169 4.15 2.88 13.60
C ILE A 169 4.35 2.09 14.91
N PRO A 170 4.57 2.76 16.07
CA PRO A 170 4.75 2.07 17.33
C PRO A 170 3.46 1.40 17.81
N ARG A 171 3.60 0.27 18.53
CA ARG A 171 2.46 -0.51 19.04
C ARG A 171 1.52 0.27 19.97
N SER A 172 2.02 1.31 20.63
CA SER A 172 1.19 2.22 21.44
C SER A 172 0.11 2.97 20.65
N HIS A 173 0.17 2.94 19.31
CA HIS A 173 -0.81 3.58 18.42
C HIS A 173 -1.78 2.56 17.81
N PHE A 174 -1.77 1.31 18.29
CA PHE A 174 -2.61 0.26 17.75
C PHE A 174 -3.89 0.18 18.58
N GLU A 175 -5.02 0.01 17.90
CA GLU A 175 -6.25 -0.43 18.58
C GLU A 175 -6.16 -1.91 18.97
N ASP A 176 -7.11 -2.40 19.76
CA ASP A 176 -7.27 -3.83 20.00
C ASP A 176 -7.55 -4.56 18.67
N PHE A 177 -7.07 -5.79 18.52
CA PHE A 177 -7.36 -6.57 17.32
C PHE A 177 -8.85 -6.86 17.20
N ASN A 178 -9.40 -6.64 16.01
CA ASN A 178 -10.78 -6.99 15.69
C ASN A 178 -10.80 -8.26 14.82
N VAL A 179 -11.14 -9.40 15.41
CA VAL A 179 -11.28 -10.67 14.69
C VAL A 179 -12.68 -10.72 14.11
N LEU A 180 -12.82 -10.87 12.80
CA LEU A 180 -14.12 -10.99 12.13
C LEU A 180 -14.35 -12.38 11.57
N ARG A 181 -15.62 -12.74 11.44
CA ARG A 181 -16.07 -13.94 10.74
C ARG A 181 -17.25 -13.58 9.84
N TYR A 182 -17.09 -13.91 8.55
CA TYR A 182 -18.12 -13.77 7.53
C TYR A 182 -18.59 -15.15 7.10
N GLU A 183 -19.85 -15.47 7.37
CA GLU A 183 -20.54 -16.63 6.81
C GLU A 183 -20.98 -16.40 5.36
N ILE A 184 -21.40 -17.48 4.71
CA ILE A 184 -22.06 -17.43 3.41
C ILE A 184 -23.21 -16.41 3.46
N GLY A 185 -23.20 -15.43 2.57
CA GLY A 185 -24.20 -14.36 2.52
C GLY A 185 -23.85 -13.08 3.29
N GLN A 186 -22.94 -13.17 4.28
CA GLN A 186 -22.58 -12.04 5.13
C GLN A 186 -21.59 -11.09 4.45
N ARG A 187 -21.62 -9.83 4.87
CA ARG A 187 -20.86 -8.74 4.25
C ARG A 187 -20.67 -7.57 5.22
N TYR A 188 -19.84 -6.63 4.79
CA TYR A 188 -19.74 -5.32 5.40
C TYR A 188 -19.94 -4.26 4.31
N ALA A 189 -20.74 -3.25 4.61
CA ALA A 189 -21.01 -2.19 3.68
C ALA A 189 -19.78 -1.34 3.37
N SER A 190 -19.83 -0.61 2.26
CA SER A 190 -18.73 0.28 1.88
C SER A 190 -18.47 1.31 2.97
N HIS A 191 -17.21 1.46 3.37
CA HIS A 191 -16.80 2.37 4.43
C HIS A 191 -15.38 2.87 4.21
N TYR A 192 -15.10 4.01 4.85
CA TYR A 192 -13.73 4.43 5.13
C TYR A 192 -13.36 3.97 6.54
N ASP A 193 -12.14 3.49 6.70
CA ASP A 193 -11.60 3.22 8.03
C ASP A 193 -11.24 4.50 8.78
N ALA A 194 -10.87 5.56 8.05
CA ALA A 194 -10.76 6.89 8.63
C ALA A 194 -12.15 7.48 8.88
N PHE A 195 -12.41 7.88 10.12
CA PHE A 195 -13.66 8.56 10.47
C PHE A 195 -13.67 10.00 9.96
N ASN A 196 -14.69 10.34 9.18
CA ASN A 196 -14.91 11.71 8.74
C ASN A 196 -15.39 12.57 9.91
N SER A 197 -14.66 13.65 10.21
CA SER A 197 -14.98 14.55 11.33
C SER A 197 -16.34 15.23 11.22
N VAL A 198 -16.86 15.39 10.00
CA VAL A 198 -18.20 15.96 9.74
C VAL A 198 -19.30 15.00 10.16
N GLU A 199 -19.11 13.69 9.96
CA GLU A 199 -20.14 12.68 10.22
C GLU A 199 -20.05 12.07 11.62
N PHE A 200 -18.83 11.89 12.12
CA PHE A 200 -18.54 11.17 13.36
C PHE A 200 -17.98 12.09 14.47
N GLY A 201 -17.86 13.40 14.21
CA GLY A 201 -17.21 14.35 15.10
C GLY A 201 -15.68 14.33 14.99
N LEU A 202 -15.02 15.39 15.48
CA LEU A 202 -13.56 15.48 15.50
C LEU A 202 -12.98 14.28 16.27
N GLN A 203 -12.18 13.48 15.57
CA GLN A 203 -11.40 12.42 16.20
C GLN A 203 -10.08 13.02 16.69
N GLU A 204 -9.80 12.90 17.98
CA GLU A 204 -8.50 13.32 18.53
C GLU A 204 -7.35 12.48 17.96
N ASN A 205 -7.66 11.27 17.48
CA ASN A 205 -6.66 10.36 16.93
C ASN A 205 -7.20 9.61 15.68
N PRO A 206 -7.02 10.12 14.46
CA PRO A 206 -7.55 9.48 13.25
C PRO A 206 -6.75 8.21 12.90
N ARG A 207 -7.46 7.20 12.37
CA ARG A 207 -6.84 5.98 11.82
C ARG A 207 -6.09 6.33 10.54
N VAL A 208 -4.77 6.16 10.55
CA VAL A 208 -3.86 6.45 9.42
C VAL A 208 -3.83 5.31 8.43
N ALA A 209 -3.87 4.09 8.93
CA ALA A 209 -3.72 2.88 8.15
C ALA A 209 -4.45 1.72 8.83
N THR A 210 -4.72 0.69 8.04
CA THR A 210 -5.29 -0.57 8.50
C THR A 210 -4.44 -1.71 8.00
N PHE A 211 -4.14 -2.64 8.89
CA PHE A 211 -3.52 -3.91 8.57
C PHE A 211 -4.58 -5.02 8.67
N LEU A 212 -4.80 -5.72 7.56
CA LEU A 212 -5.65 -6.91 7.49
C LEU A 212 -4.75 -8.14 7.41
N LEU A 213 -4.89 -9.06 8.36
CA LEU A 213 -4.29 -10.38 8.30
C LEU A 213 -5.39 -11.40 7.97
N TYR A 214 -5.26 -12.11 6.86
CA TYR A 214 -6.23 -13.13 6.46
C TYR A 214 -5.97 -14.43 7.23
N LEU A 215 -6.88 -14.81 8.14
CA LEU A 215 -6.73 -16.01 8.97
C LEU A 215 -7.21 -17.29 8.26
N THR A 216 -8.01 -17.15 7.21
CA THR A 216 -8.52 -18.25 6.37
C THR A 216 -8.29 -17.94 4.89
N GLU A 217 -8.14 -19.00 4.10
CA GLU A 217 -8.25 -18.90 2.64
C GLU A 217 -9.69 -19.17 2.21
N VAL A 218 -10.06 -18.60 1.07
CA VAL A 218 -11.42 -18.70 0.55
C VAL A 218 -11.36 -19.16 -0.91
N PRO A 219 -12.10 -20.21 -1.30
CA PRO A 219 -12.15 -20.68 -2.69
C PRO A 219 -12.66 -19.61 -3.67
N GLU A 220 -13.76 -18.93 -3.34
CA GLU A 220 -14.46 -17.96 -4.17
C GLU A 220 -15.00 -16.79 -3.33
N GLY A 221 -14.84 -15.56 -3.83
CA GLY A 221 -15.22 -14.34 -3.12
C GLY A 221 -14.30 -13.95 -1.96
N GLY A 222 -14.81 -13.06 -1.10
CA GLY A 222 -14.10 -12.58 0.10
C GLY A 222 -12.97 -11.58 -0.18
N GLU A 223 -12.86 -11.06 -1.40
CA GLU A 223 -11.80 -10.12 -1.77
C GLU A 223 -11.92 -8.79 -1.02
N THR A 224 -10.77 -8.21 -0.69
CA THR A 224 -10.66 -6.79 -0.35
C THR A 224 -10.47 -6.01 -1.65
N ILE A 225 -11.35 -5.05 -1.91
CA ILE A 225 -11.41 -4.35 -3.20
C ILE A 225 -11.13 -2.86 -2.97
N PHE A 226 -10.47 -2.21 -3.92
CA PHE A 226 -10.34 -0.75 -3.99
C PHE A 226 -10.82 -0.29 -5.37
N PRO A 227 -12.09 0.14 -5.49
CA PRO A 227 -12.73 0.37 -6.79
C PRO A 227 -12.23 1.63 -7.46
N PHE A 228 -11.72 2.56 -6.65
CA PHE A 228 -11.23 3.86 -7.07
C PHE A 228 -9.71 3.90 -7.16
N GLU A 229 -9.06 2.74 -7.22
CA GLU A 229 -7.62 2.66 -7.46
C GLU A 229 -7.24 3.56 -8.64
N ASN A 230 -6.19 4.36 -8.47
CA ASN A 230 -5.72 5.35 -9.43
C ASN A 230 -6.79 6.38 -9.88
N GLY A 231 -7.81 6.63 -9.06
CA GLY A 231 -8.88 7.59 -9.33
C GLY A 231 -9.90 7.08 -10.37
N MET A 232 -9.87 5.80 -10.68
CA MET A 232 -10.83 5.18 -11.61
C MET A 232 -12.23 5.17 -11.00
N ASN A 233 -13.28 5.06 -11.83
CA ASN A 233 -14.68 4.86 -11.40
C ASN A 233 -15.25 5.94 -10.44
N MET A 234 -14.63 7.11 -10.35
CA MET A 234 -15.09 8.22 -9.50
C MET A 234 -16.13 9.13 -10.18
N ASP A 235 -16.62 8.78 -11.37
CA ASP A 235 -17.58 9.57 -12.15
C ASP A 235 -19.03 9.47 -11.65
N GLY A 236 -19.26 8.73 -10.56
CA GLY A 236 -20.57 8.50 -9.97
C GLY A 236 -21.39 7.41 -10.66
N SER A 237 -20.87 6.79 -11.73
CA SER A 237 -21.52 5.67 -12.42
C SER A 237 -21.22 4.30 -11.78
N TYR A 238 -20.36 4.28 -10.76
CA TYR A 238 -19.89 3.06 -10.11
C TYR A 238 -21.05 2.20 -9.56
N ASN A 239 -21.15 1.00 -10.09
CA ASN A 239 -21.97 -0.06 -9.54
C ASN A 239 -21.06 -1.06 -8.80
N TYR A 240 -21.33 -1.24 -7.52
CA TYR A 240 -20.57 -2.14 -6.66
C TYR A 240 -20.54 -3.59 -7.16
N LYS A 241 -21.54 -4.00 -7.96
CA LYS A 241 -21.59 -5.36 -8.52
C LYS A 241 -20.58 -5.59 -9.64
N ASP A 242 -20.09 -4.52 -10.27
CA ASP A 242 -19.19 -4.63 -11.42
C ASP A 242 -17.78 -5.05 -10.99
N CYS A 243 -17.47 -4.83 -9.72
CA CYS A 243 -16.33 -5.43 -9.06
C CYS A 243 -14.98 -5.18 -9.75
N VAL A 244 -14.81 -3.89 -10.03
CA VAL A 244 -13.71 -3.27 -10.74
C VAL A 244 -12.68 -2.69 -9.77
N GLY A 245 -11.50 -2.35 -10.28
CA GLY A 245 -10.40 -1.80 -9.50
C GLY A 245 -9.42 -2.86 -8.98
N LEU A 246 -8.62 -2.49 -7.98
CA LEU A 246 -7.66 -3.39 -7.34
C LEU A 246 -8.41 -4.42 -6.48
N LYS A 247 -8.04 -5.69 -6.61
CA LYS A 247 -8.64 -6.80 -5.84
C LYS A 247 -7.56 -7.62 -5.16
N VAL A 248 -7.74 -7.88 -3.88
CA VAL A 248 -6.85 -8.70 -3.07
C VAL A 248 -7.62 -9.90 -2.57
N LYS A 249 -7.26 -11.08 -3.08
CA LYS A 249 -7.89 -12.35 -2.67
C LYS A 249 -7.33 -12.78 -1.31
N PRO A 250 -8.18 -13.16 -0.34
CA PRO A 250 -7.73 -13.64 0.95
C PRO A 250 -6.98 -14.97 0.79
N ARG A 251 -5.83 -15.05 1.44
CA ARG A 251 -4.98 -16.23 1.49
C ARG A 251 -4.47 -16.35 2.91
N LYS A 252 -4.62 -17.53 3.51
CA LYS A 252 -4.29 -17.74 4.91
C LYS A 252 -2.84 -17.35 5.21
N GLY A 253 -2.66 -16.53 6.24
CA GLY A 253 -1.36 -16.02 6.68
C GLY A 253 -0.90 -14.76 5.95
N ASP A 254 -1.52 -14.36 4.85
CA ASP A 254 -1.13 -13.15 4.12
C ASP A 254 -1.67 -11.88 4.79
N GLY A 255 -0.89 -10.81 4.69
CA GLY A 255 -1.24 -9.48 5.18
C GLY A 255 -1.52 -8.49 4.04
N LEU A 256 -2.43 -7.55 4.28
CA LEU A 256 -2.69 -6.39 3.44
C LEU A 256 -2.65 -5.14 4.32
N LEU A 257 -1.75 -4.21 3.99
CA LEU A 257 -1.68 -2.88 4.60
C LEU A 257 -2.18 -1.86 3.59
N PHE A 258 -3.12 -1.02 3.99
CA PHE A 258 -3.50 0.16 3.20
C PHE A 258 -3.61 1.40 4.08
N TYR A 259 -3.31 2.56 3.50
CA TYR A 259 -3.37 3.84 4.20
C TYR A 259 -4.68 4.55 3.89
N SER A 260 -5.37 4.99 4.94
CA SER A 260 -6.61 5.77 4.84
C SER A 260 -6.35 7.27 4.73
N LEU A 261 -5.14 7.71 5.09
CA LEU A 261 -4.74 9.11 5.05
C LEU A 261 -3.55 9.33 4.09
N PHE A 262 -3.56 10.49 3.44
CA PHE A 262 -2.38 11.07 2.81
C PHE A 262 -1.34 11.46 3.88
N LEU A 263 -0.09 11.69 3.45
CA LEU A 263 1.00 12.12 4.34
C LEU A 263 0.73 13.47 5.03
N ASN A 264 -0.17 14.28 4.49
CA ASN A 264 -0.61 15.54 5.10
C ASN A 264 -1.74 15.36 6.14
N GLY A 265 -2.16 14.12 6.42
CA GLY A 265 -3.23 13.79 7.38
C GLY A 265 -4.66 13.92 6.85
N SER A 266 -4.86 14.38 5.61
CA SER A 266 -6.20 14.38 4.98
C SER A 266 -6.61 12.97 4.52
N ILE A 267 -7.91 12.68 4.57
CA ILE A 267 -8.48 11.40 4.12
C ILE A 267 -8.18 11.19 2.63
N ASP A 268 -7.67 10.01 2.30
CA ASP A 268 -7.50 9.57 0.91
C ASP A 268 -8.86 9.11 0.35
N PRO A 269 -9.47 9.85 -0.59
CA PRO A 269 -10.81 9.50 -1.10
C PRO A 269 -10.83 8.20 -1.90
N VAL A 270 -9.67 7.67 -2.33
CA VAL A 270 -9.61 6.40 -3.05
C VAL A 270 -9.32 5.20 -2.14
N SER A 271 -9.11 5.43 -0.84
CA SER A 271 -8.91 4.35 0.16
C SER A 271 -10.22 3.72 0.64
N ILE A 272 -11.33 3.99 -0.04
CA ILE A 272 -12.63 3.42 0.34
C ILE A 272 -12.60 1.91 0.13
N LEU A 273 -13.10 1.18 1.12
CA LEU A 273 -13.44 -0.24 0.96
C LEU A 273 -14.88 -0.31 0.44
N PRO A 274 -15.17 -0.92 -0.73
CA PRO A 274 -16.50 -0.98 -1.32
C PRO A 274 -17.37 -2.11 -0.77
N TYR A 275 -18.64 -2.06 -1.18
CA TYR A 275 -19.71 -3.05 -1.01
C TYR A 275 -19.53 -4.20 -2.04
N PRO A 276 -20.15 -5.40 -1.83
CA PRO A 276 -19.56 -6.70 -1.44
C PRO A 276 -18.60 -7.33 -2.49
N PRO A 277 -18.03 -8.54 -2.23
CA PRO A 277 -17.16 -9.24 -3.18
C PRO A 277 -17.83 -9.55 -4.53
N CYS A 278 -16.98 -9.83 -5.52
CA CYS A 278 -17.32 -9.86 -6.95
C CYS A 278 -18.21 -10.99 -7.40
N ASP A 279 -18.30 -12.04 -6.59
CA ASP A 279 -19.07 -13.21 -6.94
C ASP A 279 -20.36 -13.28 -6.13
N HIS A 280 -21.46 -13.40 -6.87
CA HIS A 280 -22.79 -13.68 -6.35
C HIS A 280 -22.91 -15.09 -5.75
N ASN A 281 -21.90 -15.94 -5.97
CA ASN A 281 -21.74 -17.23 -5.31
C ASN A 281 -20.84 -17.03 -4.09
N PHE A 282 -21.48 -16.76 -2.96
CA PHE A 282 -20.79 -16.73 -1.68
C PHE A 282 -20.04 -18.04 -1.42
N LEU A 283 -18.83 -17.90 -0.85
CA LEU A 283 -18.12 -18.88 -0.03
C LEU A 283 -18.65 -20.32 -0.19
N VAL A 284 -18.11 -21.07 -1.14
CA VAL A 284 -18.47 -22.48 -1.33
C VAL A 284 -17.70 -23.34 -0.33
N ASP A 285 -17.97 -23.17 0.97
CA ASP A 285 -17.82 -24.20 2.01
C ASP A 285 -18.15 -23.62 3.40
N ASN A 286 -18.13 -24.47 4.44
CA ASN A 286 -18.15 -24.04 5.85
C ASN A 286 -16.96 -23.13 6.26
N ASP A 287 -16.10 -22.76 5.31
CA ASP A 287 -14.92 -21.91 5.46
C ASP A 287 -15.30 -20.43 5.44
N ALA A 288 -15.67 -19.93 6.61
CA ALA A 288 -15.91 -18.51 6.81
C ALA A 288 -14.64 -17.68 6.52
N CYS A 289 -14.79 -16.55 5.83
CA CYS A 289 -13.70 -15.57 5.68
C CYS A 289 -13.46 -14.91 7.03
N ARG A 290 -12.20 -14.93 7.50
CA ARG A 290 -11.82 -14.39 8.81
C ARG A 290 -10.64 -13.44 8.70
N PRO A 291 -10.87 -12.14 8.49
CA PRO A 291 -9.81 -11.16 8.64
C PRO A 291 -9.62 -10.82 10.12
N LEU A 292 -8.36 -10.74 10.54
CA LEU A 292 -7.93 -10.05 11.74
C LEU A 292 -7.56 -8.61 11.34
N ILE A 293 -8.27 -7.64 11.92
CA ILE A 293 -8.08 -6.22 11.60
C ILE A 293 -7.35 -5.54 12.73
N LEU A 294 -6.30 -4.80 12.39
CA LEU A 294 -5.61 -3.89 13.31
C LEU A 294 -5.59 -2.48 12.72
N HIS A 295 -6.20 -1.54 13.43
CA HIS A 295 -6.22 -0.13 13.06
C HIS A 295 -5.05 0.62 13.71
N LEU A 296 -4.45 1.53 12.94
CA LEU A 296 -3.18 2.20 13.28
C LEU A 296 -3.40 3.71 13.32
N HIS A 297 -2.89 4.37 14.35
CA HIS A 297 -3.11 5.80 14.63
C HIS A 297 -1.89 6.70 14.40
N ASN A 298 -2.14 8.00 14.14
CA ASN A 298 -1.13 9.07 14.12
C ASN A 298 -1.14 9.75 15.49
N ASN A 299 -0.22 9.42 16.40
CA ASN A 299 0.11 10.34 17.48
C ASN A 299 1.45 11.02 17.16
#